data_AF-A0A383CSM7-F1
#
_entry.id   AF-A0A383CSM7-F1
#
_cell.length_a   1.000
_cell.length_b   1.000
_cell.length_c   1.000
_cell.angle_alpha   90.00
_cell.angle_beta   90.00
_cell.angle_gamma   90.00
#
_symmetry.space_group_name_H-M   'P 1'
#
loop_
_entity.id
_entity.type
_entity.pdbx_description
1 polymer ?
#
loop_
_entity_poly.entity_id
_entity_poly.type
_entity_poly.pdbx_seq_one_letter_code
_entity_poly.pdbx_strand_id
1 'polypeptide(L)'
;VLRASPKAAVYGGGAGQVFITPRVKRIIDLANEEANSLKDEFISTEHIFLSILSERNTNVARILSEAGVNPDRVHSAIKELRGGQRVTTPQAESRYKVLEKYSRDLTKLARSGKLDPVIGRDDEILRVIQVLSRRTKNNPVLIGEAGVGKTAILEGLSQKIADNDVPEILSGKTVVALDLGSMIAGSRFRGEFEERLKAAIEEIQEGQGDIILFIDELHTVVGAGAAQGAMDASNMLKP
;
A
#
# COMPACT_ATOMS: atom_id res chain seq x y z
N VAL A 1 8.76 -28.70 -19.99
CA VAL A 1 9.31 -28.74 -18.61
C VAL A 1 8.21 -28.95 -17.58
N LEU A 2 7.25 -28.02 -17.40
CA LEU A 2 6.19 -28.15 -16.37
C LEU A 2 5.29 -29.39 -16.51
N ARG A 3 5.05 -29.89 -17.73
CA ARG A 3 4.32 -31.15 -17.96
C ARG A 3 5.05 -32.41 -17.46
N ALA A 4 6.37 -32.35 -17.32
CA ALA A 4 7.23 -33.46 -16.89
C ALA A 4 7.61 -33.39 -15.41
N SER A 5 7.20 -32.32 -14.71
CA SER A 5 7.43 -32.17 -13.29
C SER A 5 6.52 -33.10 -12.48
N PRO A 6 6.95 -33.55 -11.28
CA PRO A 6 6.11 -34.33 -10.39
C PRO A 6 4.80 -33.59 -10.12
N LYS A 7 3.66 -34.24 -10.39
CA LYS A 7 2.35 -33.67 -10.10
C LYS A 7 1.97 -34.07 -8.68
N ALA A 8 1.73 -33.10 -7.81
CA ALA A 8 1.07 -33.36 -6.54
C ALA A 8 -0.40 -33.75 -6.85
N ALA A 9 -0.79 -34.97 -6.50
CA ALA A 9 -2.18 -35.41 -6.62
C ALA A 9 -2.99 -34.77 -5.48
N VAL A 10 -3.69 -33.67 -5.79
CA VAL A 10 -4.47 -32.91 -4.80
C VAL A 10 -5.80 -33.62 -4.45
N TYR A 11 -6.24 -34.61 -5.23
CA TYR A 11 -7.49 -35.34 -4.98
C TYR A 11 -7.27 -36.86 -4.88
N GLY A 12 -7.41 -37.38 -3.66
CA GLY A 12 -8.27 -38.53 -3.40
C GLY A 12 -7.80 -39.95 -3.76
N GLY A 13 -6.51 -40.19 -4.01
CA GLY A 13 -6.00 -41.54 -4.22
C GLY A 13 -4.65 -41.73 -3.54
N GLY A 14 -4.66 -42.29 -2.32
CA GLY A 14 -3.49 -42.78 -1.58
C GLY A 14 -2.20 -42.00 -1.84
N ALA A 15 -2.21 -40.67 -1.62
CA ALA A 15 -1.02 -39.87 -1.79
C ALA A 15 0.01 -40.36 -0.75
N GLY A 16 1.09 -40.99 -1.21
CA GLY A 16 2.25 -41.24 -0.37
C GLY A 16 2.63 -39.94 0.34
N GLN A 17 3.01 -40.04 1.62
CA GLN A 17 3.41 -38.88 2.41
C GLN A 17 4.38 -38.01 1.60
N VAL A 18 4.00 -36.76 1.35
CA VAL A 18 4.84 -35.78 0.66
C VAL A 18 5.83 -35.25 1.68
N PHE A 19 7.08 -35.69 1.56
CA PHE A 19 8.17 -35.24 2.43
C PHE A 19 8.94 -34.09 1.80
N ILE A 20 9.53 -33.26 2.66
CA ILE A 20 10.51 -32.27 2.21
C ILE A 20 11.70 -32.98 1.58
N THR A 21 12.14 -32.50 0.42
CA THR A 21 13.37 -33.01 -0.20
C THR A 21 14.58 -32.28 0.38
N PRO A 22 15.80 -32.86 0.31
CA PRO A 22 17.03 -32.15 0.67
C PRO A 22 17.22 -30.81 -0.07
N ARG A 23 16.57 -30.65 -1.23
CA ARG A 23 16.57 -29.40 -1.98
C ARG A 23 15.66 -28.34 -1.34
N VAL A 24 14.46 -28.72 -0.88
CA VAL A 24 13.59 -27.79 -0.15
C VAL A 24 14.26 -27.34 1.14
N LYS A 25 14.91 -28.26 1.87
CA LYS A 25 15.68 -27.89 3.07
C LYS A 25 16.73 -26.81 2.76
N ARG A 26 17.55 -27.02 1.71
CA ARG A 26 18.55 -26.02 1.29
C ARG A 26 17.95 -24.67 0.93
N ILE A 27 16.80 -24.64 0.28
CA ILE A 27 16.10 -23.38 -0.04
C ILE A 27 15.71 -22.64 1.25
N ILE A 28 15.25 -23.35 2.28
CA ILE A 28 14.90 -22.73 3.57
C ILE A 28 16.15 -22.25 4.31
N ASP A 29 17.24 -23.02 4.26
CA ASP A 29 18.52 -22.62 4.86
C ASP A 29 19.06 -21.33 4.19
N LEU A 30 19.03 -21.27 2.86
CA LEU A 30 19.37 -20.06 2.09
C LEU A 30 18.43 -18.89 2.41
N ALA A 31 17.13 -19.14 2.58
CA ALA A 31 16.17 -18.08 2.90
C ALA A 31 16.45 -17.47 4.28
N ASN A 32 16.94 -18.28 5.21
CA ASN A 32 17.41 -17.79 6.50
C ASN A 32 18.68 -16.93 6.36
N GLU A 33 19.61 -17.31 5.47
CA GLU A 33 20.79 -16.49 5.16
C GLU A 33 20.40 -15.14 4.54
N GLU A 34 19.47 -15.13 3.60
CA GLU A 34 18.93 -13.90 2.99
C GLU A 34 18.24 -13.00 4.03
N ALA A 35 17.43 -13.57 4.92
CA ALA A 35 16.81 -12.83 6.01
C ALA A 35 17.87 -12.18 6.94
N ASN A 36 18.90 -12.94 7.32
CA ASN A 36 19.99 -12.41 8.14
C ASN A 36 20.79 -11.31 7.43
N SER A 37 21.03 -11.45 6.13
CA SER A 37 21.69 -10.44 5.29
C SER A 37 20.91 -9.12 5.28
N LEU A 38 19.58 -9.21 5.19
CA LEU A 38 18.66 -8.06 5.25
C LEU A 38 18.36 -7.59 6.68
N LYS A 39 18.96 -8.24 7.69
CA LYS A 39 18.76 -7.96 9.14
C LYS A 39 17.31 -8.09 9.59
N ASP A 40 16.62 -9.06 9.01
CA ASP A 40 15.25 -9.43 9.35
C ASP A 40 15.20 -10.49 10.44
N GLU A 41 14.13 -10.46 11.25
CA GLU A 41 13.94 -11.38 12.37
C GLU A 41 13.10 -12.61 11.97
N PHE A 42 12.39 -12.53 10.85
CA PHE A 42 11.55 -13.60 10.31
C PHE A 42 11.83 -13.84 8.82
N ILE A 43 11.62 -15.07 8.36
CA ILE A 43 11.70 -15.44 6.95
C ILE A 43 10.38 -15.08 6.25
N SER A 44 10.39 -14.07 5.39
CA SER A 44 9.29 -13.68 4.51
C SER A 44 9.34 -14.40 3.15
N THR A 45 8.28 -14.24 2.36
CA THR A 45 8.12 -14.82 1.02
C THR A 45 9.21 -14.39 0.05
N GLU A 46 9.72 -13.18 0.18
CA GLU A 46 10.78 -12.63 -0.66
C GLU A 46 12.14 -13.30 -0.43
N HIS A 47 12.47 -13.70 0.81
CA HIS A 47 13.68 -14.47 1.13
C HIS A 47 13.62 -15.86 0.49
N ILE A 48 12.45 -16.50 0.58
CA ILE A 48 12.21 -17.81 -0.03
C ILE A 48 12.31 -17.69 -1.56
N PHE A 49 11.73 -16.64 -2.14
CA PHE A 49 11.76 -16.41 -3.58
C PHE A 49 13.18 -16.16 -4.11
N LEU A 50 13.98 -15.32 -3.42
CA LEU A 50 15.40 -15.13 -3.71
C LEU A 50 16.17 -16.45 -3.64
N SER A 51 15.90 -17.26 -2.61
CA SER A 51 16.57 -18.55 -2.42
C SER A 51 16.25 -19.56 -3.52
N ILE A 52 15.00 -19.56 -4.01
CA ILE A 52 14.60 -20.37 -5.17
C ILE A 52 15.34 -19.95 -6.44
N LEU A 53 15.56 -18.64 -6.63
CA LEU A 53 16.31 -18.09 -7.76
C LEU A 53 17.81 -18.38 -7.68
N SER A 54 18.38 -18.31 -6.47
CA SER A 54 19.80 -18.53 -6.20
C SER A 54 20.19 -20.02 -6.24
N GLU A 55 19.24 -20.94 -5.99
CA GLU A 55 19.49 -22.38 -6.07
C GLU A 55 19.78 -22.84 -7.51
N ARG A 56 21.04 -23.19 -7.75
CA ARG A 56 21.56 -23.60 -9.06
C ARG A 56 20.99 -24.94 -9.53
N ASN A 57 21.04 -25.17 -10.83
CA ASN A 57 20.62 -26.41 -11.48
C ASN A 57 19.16 -26.80 -11.22
N THR A 58 18.30 -25.80 -11.02
CA THR A 58 16.85 -26.00 -10.92
C THR A 58 16.16 -25.56 -12.20
N ASN A 59 15.12 -26.31 -12.58
CA ASN A 59 14.28 -25.92 -13.70
C ASN A 59 13.59 -24.57 -13.44
N VAL A 60 13.26 -24.27 -12.19
CA VAL A 60 12.60 -23.00 -11.80
C VAL A 60 13.55 -21.83 -12.01
N ALA A 61 14.78 -21.87 -11.47
CA ALA A 61 15.76 -20.81 -11.67
C ALA A 61 16.07 -20.59 -13.15
N ARG A 62 16.18 -21.67 -13.95
CA ARG A 62 16.38 -21.55 -15.40
C ARG A 62 15.20 -20.86 -16.10
N ILE A 63 13.97 -21.29 -15.82
CA ILE A 63 12.76 -20.68 -16.42
C ILE A 63 12.66 -19.19 -16.05
N LEU A 64 12.90 -18.85 -14.78
CA LEU A 64 12.84 -17.47 -14.31
C LEU A 64 13.95 -16.62 -14.95
N SER A 65 15.17 -17.16 -15.04
CA SER A 65 16.29 -16.49 -15.72
C SER A 65 16.03 -16.28 -17.22
N GLU A 66 15.48 -17.28 -17.92
CA GLU A 66 15.05 -17.16 -19.33
C GLU A 66 13.94 -16.10 -19.53
N ALA A 67 13.10 -15.88 -18.51
CA ALA A 67 12.10 -14.82 -18.48
C ALA A 67 12.67 -13.44 -18.05
N GLY A 68 13.98 -13.33 -17.85
CA GLY A 68 14.65 -12.08 -17.44
C GLY A 68 14.52 -11.76 -15.94
N VAL A 69 14.07 -12.71 -15.12
CA VAL A 69 14.02 -12.62 -13.66
C VAL A 69 15.32 -13.18 -13.10
N ASN A 70 16.21 -12.30 -12.67
CA ASN A 70 17.51 -12.65 -12.07
C ASN A 70 17.60 -12.14 -10.61
N PRO A 71 18.53 -12.68 -9.80
CA PRO A 71 18.65 -12.30 -8.39
C PRO A 71 18.80 -10.80 -8.18
N ASP A 72 19.62 -10.11 -8.98
CA ASP A 72 19.89 -8.67 -8.82
C ASP A 72 18.62 -7.83 -9.01
N ARG A 73 17.84 -8.11 -10.06
CA ARG A 73 16.57 -7.40 -10.34
C ARG A 73 15.55 -7.65 -9.23
N VAL A 74 15.48 -8.88 -8.74
CA VAL A 74 14.57 -9.23 -7.65
C VAL A 74 15.00 -8.54 -6.35
N HIS A 75 16.30 -8.46 -6.08
CA HIS A 75 16.82 -7.73 -4.93
C HIS A 75 16.46 -6.24 -4.98
N SER A 76 16.60 -5.60 -6.14
CA SER A 76 16.18 -4.21 -6.35
C SER A 76 14.68 -4.04 -6.15
N ALA A 77 13.85 -4.94 -6.70
CA ALA A 77 12.40 -4.90 -6.55
C ALA A 77 11.96 -5.08 -5.09
N ILE A 78 12.62 -5.95 -4.33
CA ILE A 78 12.36 -6.14 -2.89
C ILE A 78 12.70 -4.87 -2.11
N LYS A 79 13.86 -4.24 -2.40
CA LYS A 79 14.23 -2.98 -1.75
C LYS A 79 13.20 -1.88 -2.01
N GLU A 80 12.72 -1.77 -3.25
CA GLU A 80 11.67 -0.81 -3.62
C GLU A 80 10.34 -1.12 -2.92
N LEU A 81 9.92 -2.39 -2.93
CA LEU A 81 8.65 -2.82 -2.33
C LEU A 81 8.62 -2.61 -0.82
N ARG A 82 9.74 -2.81 -0.15
CA ARG A 82 9.87 -2.67 1.31
C ARG A 82 10.08 -1.24 1.76
N GLY A 83 10.57 -0.34 0.91
CA GLY A 83 10.90 1.04 1.29
C GLY A 83 11.91 1.14 2.46
N GLY A 84 12.72 0.09 2.69
CA GLY A 84 13.63 0.02 3.84
C GLY A 84 13.03 -0.59 5.12
N GLN A 85 11.77 -1.01 5.11
CA GLN A 85 11.15 -1.71 6.24
C GLN A 85 11.76 -3.11 6.46
N ARG A 86 11.81 -3.54 7.73
CA ARG A 86 12.31 -4.85 8.15
C ARG A 86 11.17 -5.81 8.54
N VAL A 87 11.38 -7.11 8.33
CA VAL A 87 10.46 -8.18 8.71
C VAL A 87 10.71 -8.54 10.19
N THR A 88 10.15 -7.73 11.09
CA THR A 88 10.28 -7.94 12.55
C THR A 88 9.05 -8.61 13.17
N THR A 89 8.01 -8.88 12.38
CA THR A 89 6.82 -9.60 12.82
C THR A 89 6.37 -10.58 11.74
N PRO A 90 5.65 -11.67 12.08
CA PRO A 90 5.17 -12.63 11.08
C PRO A 90 4.21 -12.03 10.03
N GLN A 91 3.61 -10.87 10.30
CA GLN A 91 2.67 -10.17 9.43
C GLN A 91 3.27 -8.92 8.74
N ALA A 92 4.59 -8.70 8.83
CA ALA A 92 5.21 -7.49 8.30
C ALA A 92 4.92 -7.24 6.81
N GLU A 93 4.74 -8.31 6.01
CA GLU A 93 4.40 -8.20 4.58
C GLU A 93 3.07 -7.47 4.32
N SER A 94 2.14 -7.50 5.27
CA SER A 94 0.86 -6.80 5.15
C SER A 94 1.03 -5.27 5.17
N ARG A 95 2.15 -4.78 5.73
CA ARG A 95 2.48 -3.35 5.82
C ARG A 95 3.13 -2.78 4.57
N TYR A 96 3.49 -3.61 3.59
CA TYR A 96 4.07 -3.13 2.34
C TYR A 96 3.01 -2.51 1.44
N LYS A 97 3.31 -1.29 0.95
CA LYS A 97 2.47 -0.52 0.01
C LYS A 97 1.01 -0.44 0.43
N VAL A 98 0.78 -0.18 1.72
CA VAL A 98 -0.56 -0.11 2.29
C VAL A 98 -1.33 1.05 1.66
N LEU A 99 -0.65 2.18 1.42
CA LEU A 99 -1.28 3.30 0.75
C LEU A 99 -1.80 2.87 -0.63
N GLU A 100 -0.98 2.23 -1.46
CA GLU A 100 -1.41 1.75 -2.79
C GLU A 100 -2.59 0.76 -2.73
N LYS A 101 -2.63 -0.14 -1.73
CA LYS A 101 -3.68 -1.16 -1.60
C LYS A 101 -5.03 -0.59 -1.16
N TYR A 102 -5.02 0.39 -0.26
CA TYR A 102 -6.21 0.87 0.43
C TYR A 102 -6.51 2.34 0.10
N SER A 103 -6.01 2.84 -1.01
CA SER A 103 -6.30 4.18 -1.48
C SER A 103 -6.52 4.24 -2.98
N ARG A 104 -7.07 5.38 -3.41
CA ARG A 104 -7.31 5.71 -4.81
C ARG A 104 -6.56 6.99 -5.14
N ASP A 105 -5.59 6.89 -6.05
CA ASP A 105 -4.88 8.05 -6.59
C ASP A 105 -5.79 8.83 -7.55
N LEU A 106 -6.34 9.94 -7.07
CA LEU A 106 -7.24 10.79 -7.85
C LEU A 106 -6.48 11.60 -8.89
N THR A 107 -5.24 12.02 -8.63
CA THR A 107 -4.43 12.77 -9.61
C THR A 107 -4.08 11.90 -10.82
N LYS A 108 -3.74 10.62 -10.62
CA LYS A 108 -3.52 9.65 -11.70
C LYS A 108 -4.78 9.40 -12.51
N LEU A 109 -5.95 9.37 -11.86
CA LEU A 109 -7.23 9.23 -12.55
C LEU A 109 -7.58 10.49 -13.35
N ALA A 110 -7.29 11.67 -12.82
CA ALA A 110 -7.44 12.93 -13.53
C ALA A 110 -6.56 12.98 -14.79
N ARG A 111 -5.27 12.67 -14.66
CA ARG A 111 -4.32 12.61 -15.79
C ARG A 111 -4.73 11.60 -16.88
N SER A 112 -5.45 10.54 -16.50
CA SER A 112 -5.95 9.53 -17.44
C SER A 112 -7.36 9.83 -17.97
N GLY A 113 -7.95 10.97 -17.63
CA GLY A 113 -9.29 11.38 -18.08
C GLY A 113 -10.42 10.51 -17.53
N LYS A 114 -10.20 9.85 -16.39
CA LYS A 114 -11.17 8.93 -15.77
C LYS A 114 -12.03 9.56 -14.67
N LEU A 115 -11.79 10.84 -14.35
CA LEU A 115 -12.64 11.60 -13.44
C LEU A 115 -13.68 12.37 -14.25
N ASP A 116 -14.89 12.45 -13.71
CA ASP A 116 -15.95 13.23 -14.32
C ASP A 116 -15.62 14.74 -14.24
N PRO A 117 -16.01 15.54 -15.24
CA PRO A 117 -15.79 16.99 -15.20
C PRO A 117 -16.62 17.61 -14.07
N VAL A 118 -15.97 18.45 -13.26
CA VAL A 118 -16.63 19.12 -12.14
C VAL A 118 -17.23 20.44 -12.60
N ILE A 119 -18.53 20.62 -12.37
CA ILE A 119 -19.28 21.79 -12.83
C ILE A 119 -19.72 22.63 -11.62
N GLY A 120 -19.42 23.93 -11.65
CA GLY A 120 -19.98 24.90 -10.70
C GLY A 120 -19.47 24.79 -9.27
N ARG A 121 -18.21 24.34 -9.08
CA ARG A 121 -17.54 24.21 -7.77
C ARG A 121 -16.22 24.99 -7.68
N ASP A 122 -16.01 25.94 -8.59
CA ASP A 122 -14.74 26.65 -8.72
C ASP A 122 -14.35 27.40 -7.44
N ASP A 123 -15.33 28.03 -6.78
CA ASP A 123 -15.10 28.79 -5.54
C ASP A 123 -14.67 27.88 -4.38
N GLU A 124 -15.31 26.72 -4.21
CA GLU A 124 -14.94 25.75 -3.17
C GLU A 124 -13.57 25.12 -3.45
N ILE A 125 -13.29 24.76 -4.71
CA ILE A 125 -11.98 24.21 -5.11
C ILE A 125 -10.88 25.24 -4.85
N LEU A 126 -11.10 26.49 -5.24
CA LEU A 126 -10.15 27.58 -5.01
C LEU A 126 -9.93 27.82 -3.51
N ARG A 127 -10.98 27.70 -2.69
CA ARG A 127 -10.86 27.80 -1.24
C ARG A 127 -10.02 26.68 -0.64
N VAL A 128 -10.16 25.45 -1.14
CA VAL A 128 -9.33 24.30 -0.73
C VAL A 128 -7.87 24.56 -1.09
N ILE A 129 -7.57 25.00 -2.32
CA ILE A 129 -6.22 25.37 -2.78
C ILE A 129 -5.59 26.43 -1.86
N GLN A 130 -6.35 27.47 -1.49
CA GLN A 130 -5.88 28.52 -0.60
C GLN A 130 -5.49 27.99 0.79
N VAL A 131 -6.24 27.04 1.34
CA VAL A 131 -5.93 26.45 2.65
C VAL A 131 -4.71 25.54 2.55
N LEU A 132 -4.65 24.67 1.54
CA LEU A 132 -3.53 23.76 1.31
C LEU A 132 -2.20 24.49 1.07
N SER A 133 -2.24 25.68 0.46
CA SER A 133 -1.06 26.50 0.18
C SER A 133 -0.47 27.23 1.41
N ARG A 134 -1.07 27.07 2.60
CA ARG A 134 -0.56 27.69 3.84
C ARG A 134 0.65 26.92 4.37
N ARG A 135 1.59 27.62 5.02
CA ARG A 135 2.73 26.97 5.70
C ARG A 135 2.32 26.18 6.94
N THR A 136 1.26 26.60 7.63
CA THR A 136 0.73 25.95 8.83
C THR A 136 -0.79 25.93 8.77
N LYS A 137 -1.41 24.97 9.47
CA LYS A 137 -2.87 24.76 9.47
C LYS A 137 -3.42 24.65 8.04
N ASN A 138 -2.75 23.83 7.24
CA ASN A 138 -3.03 23.57 5.83
C ASN A 138 -3.99 22.39 5.63
N ASN A 139 -4.78 22.03 6.65
CA ASN A 139 -5.72 20.92 6.61
C ASN A 139 -7.15 21.47 6.38
N PRO A 140 -7.65 21.54 5.13
CA PRO A 140 -9.03 21.94 4.86
C PRO A 140 -10.02 20.90 5.38
N VAL A 141 -11.18 21.35 5.87
CA VAL A 141 -12.29 20.47 6.27
C VAL A 141 -13.54 20.90 5.51
N LEU A 142 -14.08 20.00 4.71
CA LEU A 142 -15.30 20.22 3.91
C LEU A 142 -16.55 19.89 4.72
N ILE A 143 -17.33 20.92 5.07
CA ILE A 143 -18.54 20.80 5.89
C ILE A 143 -19.77 20.91 4.98
N GLY A 144 -20.76 20.06 5.22
CA GLY A 144 -22.00 19.98 4.45
C GLY A 144 -22.75 18.67 4.72
N GLU A 145 -23.98 18.56 4.23
CA GLU A 145 -24.77 17.32 4.34
C GLU A 145 -24.16 16.17 3.52
N ALA A 146 -24.60 14.94 3.78
CA ALA A 146 -24.19 13.79 2.98
C ALA A 146 -24.76 13.91 1.55
N GLY A 147 -23.98 13.50 0.54
CA GLY A 147 -24.43 13.48 -0.85
C GLY A 147 -24.42 14.83 -1.58
N VAL A 148 -24.01 15.93 -0.95
CA VAL A 148 -23.94 17.27 -1.61
C VAL A 148 -22.80 17.40 -2.64
N GLY A 149 -22.03 16.33 -2.87
CA GLY A 149 -20.92 16.33 -3.83
C GLY A 149 -19.60 16.86 -3.27
N LYS A 150 -19.30 16.65 -1.98
CA LYS A 150 -17.98 17.00 -1.39
C LYS A 150 -16.83 16.33 -2.15
N THR A 151 -17.04 15.10 -2.58
CA THR A 151 -16.09 14.32 -3.40
C THR A 151 -15.77 15.02 -4.72
N ALA A 152 -16.74 15.70 -5.34
CA ALA A 152 -16.54 16.43 -6.59
C ALA A 152 -15.54 17.59 -6.42
N ILE A 153 -15.49 18.24 -5.25
CA ILE A 153 -14.50 19.29 -4.96
C ILE A 153 -13.08 18.71 -5.03
N LEU A 154 -12.89 17.46 -4.60
CA LEU A 154 -11.57 16.81 -4.61
C LEU A 154 -11.18 16.26 -5.97
N GLU A 155 -12.16 15.76 -6.73
CA GLU A 155 -11.93 15.42 -8.14
C GLU A 155 -11.52 16.66 -8.94
N GLY A 156 -12.15 17.81 -8.68
CA GLY A 156 -11.80 19.08 -9.29
C GLY A 156 -10.43 19.60 -8.85
N LEU A 157 -10.08 19.46 -7.57
CA LEU A 157 -8.70 19.72 -7.09
C LEU A 157 -7.69 18.83 -7.82
N SER A 158 -8.00 17.55 -7.99
CA SER A 158 -7.12 16.57 -8.64
C SER A 158 -6.92 16.88 -10.12
N GLN A 159 -7.97 17.33 -10.81
CA GLN A 159 -7.91 17.85 -12.19
C GLN A 159 -7.01 19.09 -12.27
N LYS A 160 -7.21 20.09 -11.41
CA LYS A 160 -6.35 21.29 -11.41
C LYS A 160 -4.88 20.97 -11.16
N ILE A 161 -4.57 20.06 -10.24
CA ILE A 161 -3.19 19.62 -10.01
C ILE A 161 -2.64 18.84 -11.22
N ALA A 162 -3.45 18.00 -11.86
CA ALA A 162 -3.05 17.26 -13.06
C ALA A 162 -2.70 18.19 -14.24
N ASP A 163 -3.47 19.28 -14.39
CA ASP A 163 -3.29 20.28 -15.45
C ASP A 163 -2.26 21.36 -15.08
N ASN A 164 -1.65 21.28 -13.88
CA ASN A 164 -0.78 22.31 -13.29
C ASN A 164 -1.45 23.70 -13.18
N ASP A 165 -2.77 23.75 -13.04
CA ASP A 165 -3.56 24.95 -12.74
C ASP A 165 -3.67 25.17 -11.21
N VAL A 166 -2.52 25.20 -10.54
CA VAL A 166 -2.39 25.40 -9.09
C VAL A 166 -1.13 26.20 -8.75
N PRO A 167 -1.05 26.83 -7.56
CA PRO A 167 0.19 27.45 -7.10
C PRO A 167 1.36 26.46 -7.06
N GLU A 168 2.59 26.98 -7.23
CA GLU A 168 3.83 26.17 -7.28
C GLU A 168 3.97 25.21 -6.08
N ILE A 169 3.51 25.62 -4.90
CA ILE A 169 3.53 24.79 -3.67
C ILE A 169 2.77 23.47 -3.88
N LEU A 170 1.68 23.47 -4.64
CA LEU A 170 0.84 22.29 -4.91
C LEU A 170 1.16 21.62 -6.25
N SER A 171 2.02 22.23 -7.07
CA SER A 171 2.44 21.66 -8.35
C SER A 171 3.11 20.30 -8.14
N GLY A 172 2.79 19.33 -8.99
CA GLY A 172 3.36 17.99 -8.94
C GLY A 172 2.90 17.11 -7.77
N LYS A 173 2.12 17.64 -6.80
CA LYS A 173 1.57 16.83 -5.70
C LYS A 173 0.58 15.78 -6.20
N THR A 174 0.36 14.76 -5.38
CA THR A 174 -0.60 13.67 -5.67
C THR A 174 -1.73 13.70 -4.66
N VAL A 175 -2.98 13.72 -5.13
CA VAL A 175 -4.17 13.62 -4.29
C VAL A 175 -4.57 12.15 -4.16
N VAL A 176 -4.59 11.66 -2.94
CA VAL A 176 -4.86 10.25 -2.62
C VAL A 176 -6.06 10.16 -1.68
N ALA A 177 -7.09 9.42 -2.09
CA ALA A 177 -8.28 9.17 -1.28
C ALA A 177 -8.18 7.83 -0.55
N LEU A 178 -8.25 7.85 0.78
CA LEU A 178 -8.19 6.64 1.59
C LEU A 178 -9.55 5.91 1.60
N ASP A 179 -9.55 4.61 1.34
CA ASP A 179 -10.74 3.76 1.44
C ASP A 179 -10.77 3.05 2.79
N LEU A 180 -11.37 3.72 3.77
CA LEU A 180 -11.55 3.18 5.11
C LEU A 180 -12.38 1.89 5.13
N GLY A 181 -13.35 1.75 4.23
CA GLY A 181 -14.19 0.56 4.10
C GLY A 181 -13.36 -0.66 3.75
N SER A 182 -12.45 -0.53 2.78
CA SER A 182 -11.53 -1.59 2.38
C SER A 182 -10.51 -1.94 3.47
N MET A 183 -10.08 -0.98 4.28
CA MET A 183 -9.19 -1.24 5.42
C MET A 183 -9.86 -2.02 6.54
N ILE A 184 -11.15 -1.75 6.77
CA ILE A 184 -11.98 -2.47 7.76
C ILE A 184 -12.33 -3.86 7.22
N ALA A 185 -12.67 -3.94 5.92
CA ALA A 185 -12.97 -5.19 5.25
C ALA A 185 -11.79 -6.18 5.34
N GLY A 186 -12.04 -7.36 5.89
CA GLY A 186 -11.01 -8.38 6.08
C GLY A 186 -10.08 -8.16 7.27
N SER A 187 -10.29 -7.13 8.10
CA SER A 187 -9.71 -7.09 9.44
C SER A 187 -10.49 -8.05 10.35
N ARG A 188 -9.81 -8.96 11.04
CA ARG A 188 -10.48 -9.84 12.03
C ARG A 188 -10.59 -9.17 13.40
N PHE A 189 -9.73 -8.18 13.63
CA PHE A 189 -9.58 -7.47 14.89
C PHE A 189 -9.36 -5.98 14.63
N ARG A 190 -9.90 -5.13 15.51
CA ARG A 190 -9.75 -3.66 15.43
C ARG A 190 -8.28 -3.19 15.36
N GLY A 191 -7.38 -3.87 16.06
CA GLY A 191 -5.95 -3.53 16.03
C GLY A 191 -5.30 -3.67 14.66
N GLU A 192 -5.81 -4.57 13.80
CA GLU A 192 -5.29 -4.76 12.45
C GLU A 192 -5.64 -3.58 11.53
N PHE A 193 -6.84 -2.99 11.70
CA PHE A 193 -7.20 -1.74 11.04
C PHE A 193 -6.30 -0.58 11.49
N GLU A 194 -6.07 -0.45 12.80
CA GLU A 194 -5.19 0.59 13.35
C GLU A 194 -3.76 0.44 12.83
N GLU A 195 -3.23 -0.79 12.73
CA GLU A 195 -1.90 -1.05 12.16
C GLU A 195 -1.82 -0.68 10.66
N ARG A 196 -2.86 -0.99 9.87
CA ARG A 196 -2.95 -0.58 8.46
C ARG A 196 -3.01 0.94 8.33
N LEU A 197 -3.85 1.61 9.11
CA LEU A 197 -3.94 3.07 9.09
C LEU A 197 -2.61 3.72 9.50
N LYS A 198 -1.90 3.13 10.48
CA LYS A 198 -0.59 3.59 10.91
C LYS A 198 0.42 3.51 9.77
N ALA A 199 0.50 2.34 9.13
CA ALA A 199 1.41 2.11 8.02
C ALA A 199 1.14 3.07 6.84
N ALA A 200 -0.14 3.34 6.54
CA ALA A 200 -0.51 4.32 5.51
C ALA A 200 -0.06 5.74 5.87
N ILE A 201 -0.25 6.17 7.12
CA ILE A 201 0.19 7.50 7.59
C ILE A 201 1.72 7.61 7.58
N GLU A 202 2.44 6.57 8.02
CA GLU A 202 3.91 6.50 7.96
C GLU A 202 4.41 6.67 6.51
N GLU A 203 3.81 5.94 5.55
CA GLU A 203 4.14 6.03 4.11
C GLU A 203 3.89 7.45 3.56
N ILE A 204 2.83 8.12 4.00
CA ILE A 204 2.53 9.51 3.61
C ILE A 204 3.53 10.50 4.21
N GLN A 205 3.93 10.31 5.47
CA GLN A 205 4.92 11.16 6.13
C GLN A 205 6.30 11.03 5.49
N GLU A 206 6.69 9.81 5.12
CA GLU A 206 7.92 9.53 4.35
C GLU A 206 7.90 10.18 2.96
N GLY A 207 6.71 10.39 2.38
CA GLY A 207 6.51 11.14 1.13
C GLY A 207 6.77 12.65 1.22
N GLN A 208 7.30 13.17 2.35
CA GLN A 208 7.79 14.55 2.54
C GLN A 208 6.85 15.67 2.04
N GLY A 209 5.54 15.44 2.11
CA GLY A 209 4.54 16.42 1.72
C GLY A 209 4.18 16.44 0.24
N ASP A 210 4.62 15.45 -0.55
CA ASP A 210 4.20 15.28 -1.95
C ASP A 210 2.77 14.74 -2.09
N ILE A 211 2.24 14.18 -1.01
CA ILE A 211 0.91 13.54 -0.98
C ILE A 211 -0.08 14.45 -0.22
N ILE A 212 -1.22 14.73 -0.86
CA ILE A 212 -2.40 15.32 -0.24
C ILE A 212 -3.37 14.18 0.07
N LEU A 213 -3.53 13.87 1.35
CA LEU A 213 -4.44 12.82 1.82
C LEU A 213 -5.88 13.35 1.93
N PHE A 214 -6.81 12.63 1.33
CA PHE A 214 -8.23 12.77 1.58
C PHE A 214 -8.75 11.63 2.44
N ILE A 215 -9.47 11.99 3.50
CA ILE A 215 -10.19 11.08 4.37
C ILE A 215 -11.66 11.48 4.30
N ASP A 216 -12.49 10.61 3.72
CA ASP A 216 -13.94 10.79 3.78
C ASP A 216 -14.46 10.43 5.16
N GLU A 217 -15.56 11.06 5.56
CA GLU A 217 -16.19 10.83 6.86
C GLU A 217 -15.20 10.88 8.03
N LEU A 218 -14.34 11.91 8.08
CA LEU A 218 -13.28 12.08 9.09
C LEU A 218 -13.71 11.80 10.54
N HIS A 219 -14.98 12.09 10.88
CA HIS A 219 -15.57 11.84 12.19
C HIS A 219 -15.61 10.35 12.59
N THR A 220 -15.56 9.42 11.63
CA THR A 220 -15.48 7.97 11.87
C THR A 220 -14.11 7.54 12.39
N VAL A 221 -13.06 8.27 12.00
CA VAL A 221 -11.65 8.01 12.34
C VAL A 221 -11.24 8.80 13.59
N VAL A 222 -11.77 10.01 13.73
CA VAL A 222 -11.53 10.91 14.87
C VAL A 222 -12.70 10.77 15.84
N GLY A 223 -12.74 9.65 16.57
CA GLY A 223 -13.79 9.37 17.54
C GLY A 223 -13.90 10.46 18.60
N ALA A 224 -14.95 11.28 18.52
CA ALA A 224 -15.30 12.28 19.51
C ALA A 224 -15.89 11.63 20.77
N GLY A 225 -15.04 10.99 21.59
CA GLY A 225 -15.26 10.82 23.03
C GLY A 225 -16.56 10.19 23.55
N ALA A 226 -17.38 9.51 22.76
CA ALA A 226 -18.67 8.98 23.24
C ALA A 226 -18.96 7.56 22.75
N ALA A 227 -19.18 6.68 23.75
CA ALA A 227 -19.79 5.36 23.68
C ALA A 227 -19.05 4.26 22.90
N GLN A 228 -19.17 3.05 23.43
CA GLN A 228 -18.53 1.83 22.97
C GLN A 228 -18.64 1.64 21.45
N GLY A 229 -17.56 1.89 20.71
CA GLY A 229 -17.50 1.56 19.28
C GLY A 229 -16.74 2.55 18.40
N ALA A 230 -16.57 3.81 18.81
CA ALA A 230 -15.81 4.77 18.01
C ALA A 230 -14.31 4.39 17.97
N MET A 231 -13.73 4.44 16.76
CA MET A 231 -12.30 4.22 16.53
C MET A 231 -11.53 5.47 16.98
N ASP A 232 -10.46 5.30 17.75
CA ASP A 232 -9.65 6.42 18.25
C ASP A 232 -8.31 6.49 17.52
N ALA A 233 -8.38 6.75 16.21
CA ALA A 233 -7.20 7.04 15.40
C ALA A 233 -6.77 8.52 15.54
N SER A 234 -7.44 9.29 16.41
CA SER A 234 -7.15 10.69 16.68
C SER A 234 -5.73 10.92 17.17
N ASN A 235 -5.17 9.98 17.94
CA ASN A 235 -3.79 10.05 18.45
C ASN A 235 -2.75 9.76 17.36
N MET A 236 -3.13 9.11 16.27
CA MET A 236 -2.23 8.77 15.16
C MET A 236 -2.16 9.87 14.11
N LEU A 237 -3.21 10.69 14.02
CA LEU A 237 -3.31 11.82 13.09
C LEU A 237 -2.81 13.14 13.70
N LYS A 238 -2.60 13.17 15.02
CA LYS A 238 -1.97 14.30 15.70
C LYS A 238 -0.44 14.12 15.68
N PRO A 239 0.32 15.20 15.45
CA PRO A 239 1.78 15.18 15.61
C PRO A 239 2.19 14.93 17.07
#